data_AF-A0A8J7XQV4-F1
#
_entry.id   AF-A0A8J7XQV4-F1
#
_cell.length_a   1.000
_cell.length_b   1.000
_cell.length_c   1.000
_cell.angle_alpha   90.00
_cell.angle_beta   90.00
_cell.angle_gamma   90.00
#
_symmetry.space_group_name_H-M   'P 1'
#
loop_
_entity.id
_entity.type
_entity.pdbx_description
1 polymer ?
#
loop_
_entity_poly.entity_id
_entity_poly.type
_entity_poly.pdbx_seq_one_letter_code
_entity_poly.pdbx_strand_id
1 'polypeptide(L)'
;MDKQILIQKGTELLTELEAKKLLVYIDSHSERELVPDGAVIVYSNKKFSETGENEVLIPLNLSSEEKMNLALAGALEKGLINKSDKVIYIDSESVSVKRVKEGVDKGIYKILFTAKNINPDVVKEVLEITIELGKKGREGKPVGSTFIVGDSGEVMNRSSQITYNPFQGSMVSIQDDVVRSMIKEYSRLDGAFVISGKGKILAAARFLECGKEGIKLPKGLGARHIAAAWITKTTDSLGIVLSESDKMIRIFWDGEMVEELDPEAL
;
A
#
# COMPACT_ATOMS: atom_id res chain seq x y z
N MET A 1 28.05 11.08 0.86
CA MET A 1 28.86 10.51 -0.25
C MET A 1 28.21 10.97 -1.54
N ASP A 2 28.99 11.37 -2.53
CA ASP A 2 28.44 11.91 -3.79
C ASP A 2 27.64 10.82 -4.53
N LYS A 3 26.40 11.11 -4.92
CA LYS A 3 25.50 10.21 -5.65
C LYS A 3 26.15 9.72 -6.95
N GLN A 4 26.93 10.57 -7.59
CA GLN A 4 27.63 10.22 -8.82
C GLN A 4 28.68 9.13 -8.59
N ILE A 5 29.39 9.18 -7.46
CA ILE A 5 30.35 8.14 -7.05
C ILE A 5 29.61 6.82 -6.79
N LEU A 6 28.47 6.87 -6.12
CA LEU A 6 27.66 5.68 -5.86
C LEU A 6 27.18 5.01 -7.14
N ILE A 7 26.73 5.81 -8.11
CA ILE A 7 26.29 5.32 -9.42
C ILE A 7 27.45 4.70 -10.20
N GLN A 8 28.61 5.38 -10.21
CA GLN A 8 29.81 4.83 -10.84
C GLN A 8 30.18 3.47 -10.23
N LYS A 9 30.26 3.38 -8.90
CA LYS A 9 30.59 2.13 -8.20
C LYS A 9 29.53 1.05 -8.38
N GLY A 10 28.25 1.39 -8.40
CA GLY A 10 27.19 0.45 -8.72
C GLY A 10 27.27 -0.09 -10.14
N THR A 11 27.72 0.72 -11.10
CA THR A 11 27.91 0.31 -12.51
C THR A 11 29.12 -0.61 -12.67
N GLU A 12 30.22 -0.33 -11.96
CA GLU A 12 31.37 -1.24 -11.88
C GLU A 12 30.93 -2.61 -11.30
N LEU A 13 30.24 -2.60 -10.15
CA LEU A 13 29.70 -3.81 -9.51
C LEU A 13 28.71 -4.57 -10.39
N LEU A 14 27.89 -3.88 -11.18
CA LEU A 14 26.96 -4.50 -12.12
C LEU A 14 27.71 -5.43 -13.09
N THR A 15 28.85 -4.95 -13.59
CA THR A 15 29.71 -5.67 -14.54
C THR A 15 30.49 -6.78 -13.83
N GLU A 16 31.19 -6.47 -12.75
CA GLU A 16 32.04 -7.42 -12.02
C GLU A 16 31.27 -8.61 -11.44
N LEU A 17 30.03 -8.37 -10.98
CA LEU A 17 29.20 -9.40 -10.39
C LEU A 17 28.26 -10.07 -11.39
N GLU A 18 28.34 -9.71 -12.67
CA GLU A 18 27.42 -10.15 -13.73
C GLU A 18 25.96 -9.99 -13.30
N ALA A 19 25.65 -8.87 -12.64
CA ALA A 19 24.30 -8.58 -12.18
C ALA A 19 23.42 -8.14 -13.36
N LYS A 20 22.15 -8.50 -13.29
CA LYS A 20 21.19 -8.35 -14.39
C LYS A 20 20.78 -6.89 -14.61
N LYS A 21 20.64 -6.14 -13.51
CA LYS A 21 20.03 -4.81 -13.54
C LYS A 21 20.57 -3.91 -12.43
N LEU A 22 20.69 -2.62 -12.76
CA LEU A 22 20.93 -1.54 -11.83
C LEU A 22 19.59 -0.84 -11.56
N LEU A 23 19.22 -0.69 -10.28
CA LEU A 23 18.11 0.12 -9.81
C LEU A 23 18.71 1.32 -9.08
N VAL A 24 18.29 2.53 -9.43
CA VAL A 24 18.80 3.77 -8.84
C VAL A 24 17.65 4.56 -8.26
N TYR A 25 17.63 4.70 -6.95
CA TYR A 25 16.75 5.66 -6.29
C TYR A 25 17.23 7.08 -6.53
N ILE A 26 16.34 7.99 -6.90
CA ILE A 26 16.64 9.42 -7.06
C ILE A 26 15.77 10.24 -6.12
N ASP A 27 16.37 11.26 -5.50
CA ASP A 27 15.65 12.16 -4.58
C ASP A 27 14.96 13.32 -5.33
N SER A 28 15.45 13.63 -6.53
CA SER A 28 14.97 14.75 -7.33
C SER A 28 14.96 14.44 -8.83
N HIS A 29 14.09 15.11 -9.59
CA HIS A 29 14.00 14.91 -11.04
C HIS A 29 15.30 15.29 -11.78
N SER A 30 16.09 16.21 -11.23
CA SER A 30 17.40 16.61 -11.75
C SER A 30 18.44 15.49 -11.70
N GLU A 31 18.31 14.52 -10.79
CA GLU A 31 19.24 13.39 -10.71
C GLU A 31 19.05 12.37 -11.83
N ARG A 32 17.98 12.47 -12.63
CA ARG A 32 17.74 11.58 -13.78
C ARG A 32 18.92 11.57 -14.75
N GLU A 33 19.58 12.72 -14.95
CA GLU A 33 20.74 12.84 -15.83
C GLU A 33 21.97 12.06 -15.33
N LEU A 34 22.00 11.72 -14.04
CA LEU A 34 23.06 10.89 -13.46
C LEU A 34 22.83 9.40 -13.67
N VAL A 35 21.59 8.98 -13.98
CA VAL A 35 21.23 7.57 -14.08
C VAL A 35 21.68 6.99 -15.43
N PRO A 36 22.46 5.89 -15.46
CA PRO A 36 22.92 5.31 -16.71
C PRO A 36 21.77 4.77 -17.57
N ASP A 37 21.96 4.79 -18.89
CA ASP A 37 21.01 4.23 -19.84
C ASP A 37 20.70 2.77 -19.52
N GLY A 38 19.41 2.45 -19.55
CA GLY A 38 18.91 1.11 -19.26
C GLY A 38 18.88 0.75 -17.78
N ALA A 39 19.32 1.59 -16.83
CA ALA A 39 19.01 1.39 -15.42
C ALA A 39 17.52 1.65 -15.13
N VAL A 40 17.02 1.05 -14.04
CA VAL A 40 15.66 1.32 -13.56
C VAL A 40 15.71 2.49 -12.60
N ILE A 41 14.94 3.54 -12.87
CA ILE A 41 14.84 4.71 -12.01
C ILE A 41 13.77 4.45 -10.96
N VAL A 42 14.13 4.60 -9.70
CA VAL A 42 13.20 4.50 -8.57
C VAL A 42 13.03 5.89 -7.98
N TYR A 43 11.80 6.33 -7.75
CA TYR A 43 11.59 7.63 -7.09
C TYR A 43 10.28 7.66 -6.32
N SER A 44 10.21 8.58 -5.37
CA SER A 44 9.01 8.77 -4.57
C SER A 44 8.04 9.70 -5.31
N ASN A 45 6.75 9.34 -5.43
CA ASN A 45 5.74 10.21 -6.01
C ASN A 45 4.34 9.93 -5.44
N LYS A 46 3.45 10.92 -5.54
CA LYS A 46 2.08 10.87 -4.99
C LYS A 46 1.04 10.22 -5.92
N LYS A 47 1.42 9.84 -7.13
CA LYS A 47 0.52 9.21 -8.11
C LYS A 47 1.22 8.10 -8.89
N PHE A 48 0.81 6.86 -8.64
CA PHE A 48 1.35 5.67 -9.32
C PHE A 48 0.99 5.59 -10.81
N SER A 49 0.01 6.38 -11.26
CA SER A 49 -0.44 6.46 -12.66
C SER A 49 0.55 7.13 -13.62
N GLU A 50 1.60 7.78 -13.12
CA GLU A 50 2.53 8.61 -13.90
C GLU A 50 3.95 8.01 -13.91
N THR A 51 4.11 6.77 -14.41
CA THR A 51 5.44 6.12 -14.52
C THR A 51 5.86 5.85 -15.94
N GLY A 52 7.12 6.17 -16.25
CA GLY A 52 7.79 5.73 -17.47
C GLY A 52 8.01 4.21 -17.52
N GLU A 53 8.47 3.73 -18.67
CA GLU A 53 8.70 2.30 -18.95
C GLU A 53 9.70 1.69 -17.96
N ASN A 54 10.85 2.34 -17.73
CA ASN A 54 11.91 1.89 -16.81
C ASN A 54 11.85 2.58 -15.43
N GLU A 55 10.66 2.97 -14.99
CA GLU A 55 10.47 3.74 -13.77
C GLU A 55 9.64 2.97 -12.74
N VAL A 56 10.06 3.00 -11.47
CA VAL A 56 9.35 2.41 -10.35
C VAL A 56 9.04 3.50 -9.34
N LEU A 57 7.75 3.65 -9.01
CA LEU A 57 7.30 4.56 -7.97
C LEU A 57 7.19 3.88 -6.63
N ILE A 58 7.55 4.59 -5.57
CA ILE A 58 7.39 4.16 -4.18
C ILE A 58 6.76 5.28 -3.34
N PRO A 59 6.10 4.96 -2.21
CA PRO A 59 5.64 5.95 -1.24
C PRO A 59 6.76 6.86 -0.71
N LEU A 60 6.36 8.00 -0.15
CA LEU A 60 7.24 8.85 0.64
C LEU A 60 7.47 8.27 2.04
N ASN A 61 8.48 8.80 2.75
CA ASN A 61 8.77 8.48 4.16
C ASN A 61 9.01 6.99 4.42
N LEU A 62 9.93 6.40 3.66
CA LEU A 62 10.34 5.00 3.78
C LEU A 62 11.75 4.91 4.34
N SER A 63 12.00 3.90 5.16
CA SER A 63 13.36 3.45 5.49
C SER A 63 14.08 2.96 4.22
N SER A 64 15.42 2.97 4.24
CA SER A 64 16.23 2.46 3.11
C SER A 64 15.88 1.03 2.72
N GLU A 65 15.56 0.17 3.70
CA GLU A 65 15.15 -1.21 3.44
C GLU A 65 13.77 -1.29 2.77
N GLU A 66 12.78 -0.52 3.24
CA GLU A 66 11.46 -0.45 2.60
C GLU A 66 11.55 0.09 1.17
N LYS A 67 12.34 1.16 0.95
CA LYS A 67 12.57 1.70 -0.40
C LYS A 67 13.09 0.62 -1.33
N MET A 68 14.14 -0.10 -0.90
CA MET A 68 14.73 -1.17 -1.68
C MET A 68 13.73 -2.31 -1.95
N ASN A 69 13.00 -2.77 -0.93
CA ASN A 69 12.07 -3.88 -1.09
C ASN A 69 10.92 -3.51 -2.05
N LEU A 70 10.36 -2.31 -1.93
CA LEU A 70 9.32 -1.81 -2.85
C LEU A 70 9.86 -1.53 -4.24
N ALA A 71 11.11 -1.06 -4.37
CA ALA A 71 11.76 -0.88 -5.66
C ALA A 71 11.93 -2.21 -6.40
N LEU A 72 12.38 -3.25 -5.70
CA LEU A 72 12.53 -4.60 -6.24
C LEU A 72 11.17 -5.20 -6.62
N ALA A 73 10.17 -5.05 -5.76
CA ALA A 73 8.82 -5.52 -6.03
C ALA A 73 8.21 -4.83 -7.25
N GLY A 74 8.35 -3.51 -7.37
CA GLY A 74 7.84 -2.77 -8.52
C GLY A 74 8.55 -3.09 -9.83
N ALA A 75 9.87 -3.28 -9.78
CA ALA A 75 10.62 -3.73 -10.94
C ALA A 75 10.22 -5.15 -11.37
N LEU A 76 9.90 -6.04 -10.42
CA LEU A 76 9.40 -7.39 -10.70
C LEU A 76 7.99 -7.35 -11.31
N GLU A 77 7.07 -6.56 -10.72
CA GLU A 77 5.69 -6.40 -11.19
C GLU A 77 5.65 -5.83 -12.62
N LYS A 78 6.57 -4.92 -12.94
CA LYS A 78 6.75 -4.36 -14.29
C LYS A 78 7.52 -5.26 -15.27
N GLY A 79 8.03 -6.41 -14.82
CA GLY A 79 8.84 -7.31 -15.67
C GLY A 79 10.22 -6.75 -16.06
N LEU A 80 10.70 -5.72 -15.36
CA LEU A 80 12.03 -5.12 -15.59
C LEU A 80 13.15 -6.02 -15.04
N ILE A 81 12.82 -6.87 -14.08
CA ILE A 81 13.67 -7.91 -13.48
C ILE A 81 12.84 -9.18 -13.25
N ASN A 82 13.51 -10.31 -13.08
CA ASN A 82 12.91 -11.62 -12.81
C ASN A 82 13.33 -12.18 -11.46
N LYS A 83 12.60 -13.20 -11.01
CA LYS A 83 12.98 -13.99 -9.82
C LYS A 83 14.38 -14.56 -10.00
N SER A 84 15.15 -14.58 -8.91
CA SER A 84 16.55 -15.03 -8.86
C SER A 84 17.58 -14.14 -9.56
N ASP A 85 17.16 -13.06 -10.23
CA ASP A 85 18.10 -12.09 -10.79
C ASP A 85 18.95 -11.49 -9.67
N LYS A 86 20.25 -11.32 -9.95
CA LYS A 86 21.15 -10.54 -9.11
C LYS A 86 21.05 -9.08 -9.56
N VAL A 87 20.78 -8.17 -8.66
CA VAL A 87 20.59 -6.75 -8.96
C VAL A 87 21.40 -5.89 -8.01
N ILE A 88 21.77 -4.71 -8.50
CA ILE A 88 22.43 -3.67 -7.72
C ILE A 88 21.40 -2.58 -7.46
N TYR A 89 21.16 -2.26 -6.20
CA TYR A 89 20.30 -1.15 -5.79
C TYR A 89 21.16 -0.03 -5.21
N ILE A 90 21.00 1.18 -5.75
CA ILE A 90 21.65 2.38 -5.25
C ILE A 90 20.62 3.23 -4.53
N ASP A 91 20.82 3.43 -3.23
CA ASP A 91 20.07 4.39 -2.42
C ASP A 91 20.77 5.76 -2.42
N SER A 92 20.27 6.73 -1.65
CA SER A 92 20.92 8.04 -1.48
C SER A 92 22.32 7.94 -0.88
N GLU A 93 22.57 6.95 -0.02
CA GLU A 93 23.83 6.84 0.74
C GLU A 93 24.54 5.48 0.63
N SER A 94 23.95 4.49 -0.05
CA SER A 94 24.48 3.13 -0.07
C SER A 94 24.33 2.43 -1.43
N VAL A 95 25.15 1.41 -1.64
CA VAL A 95 24.99 0.42 -2.72
C VAL A 95 24.73 -0.94 -2.09
N SER A 96 23.68 -1.61 -2.55
CA SER A 96 23.28 -2.93 -2.08
C SER A 96 23.25 -3.92 -3.23
N VAL A 97 23.84 -5.10 -3.01
CA VAL A 97 23.70 -6.24 -3.92
C VAL A 97 22.63 -7.16 -3.38
N LYS A 98 21.60 -7.45 -4.19
CA LYS A 98 20.48 -8.31 -3.78
C LYS A 98 20.19 -9.36 -4.84
N ARG A 99 19.71 -10.52 -4.39
CA ARG A 99 19.08 -11.51 -5.26
C ARG A 99 17.57 -11.38 -5.11
N VAL A 100 16.87 -11.18 -6.22
CA VAL A 100 15.43 -10.96 -6.26
C VAL A 100 14.72 -12.21 -5.75
N LYS A 101 13.83 -12.02 -4.77
CA LYS A 101 12.93 -13.04 -4.25
C LYS A 101 11.49 -12.59 -4.49
N GLU A 102 10.61 -13.55 -4.66
CA GLU A 102 9.17 -13.29 -4.67
C GLU A 102 8.71 -12.87 -3.27
N GLY A 103 7.70 -11.99 -3.21
CA GLY A 103 7.17 -11.48 -1.94
C GLY A 103 8.18 -10.68 -1.13
N VAL A 104 9.17 -10.05 -1.77
CA VAL A 104 10.18 -9.21 -1.08
C VAL A 104 9.55 -8.06 -0.28
N ASP A 105 8.41 -7.58 -0.74
CA ASP A 105 7.57 -6.56 -0.10
C ASP A 105 6.22 -7.14 0.38
N LYS A 106 6.04 -8.46 0.30
CA LYS A 106 4.83 -9.17 0.71
C LYS A 106 3.56 -8.65 0.01
N GLY A 107 3.67 -8.22 -1.27
CA GLY A 107 2.54 -7.81 -2.10
C GLY A 107 2.09 -6.36 -1.93
N ILE A 108 2.75 -5.58 -1.05
CA ILE A 108 2.42 -4.17 -0.79
C ILE A 108 2.43 -3.33 -2.07
N TYR A 109 3.44 -3.48 -2.92
CA TYR A 109 3.58 -2.77 -4.17
C TYR A 109 2.40 -2.99 -5.10
N LYS A 110 1.95 -4.24 -5.24
CA LYS A 110 0.79 -4.60 -6.07
C LYS A 110 -0.47 -3.87 -5.60
N ILE A 111 -0.68 -3.77 -4.28
CA ILE A 111 -1.80 -3.02 -3.70
C ILE A 111 -1.69 -1.53 -4.04
N LEU A 112 -0.52 -0.92 -3.83
CA LEU A 112 -0.27 0.49 -4.15
C LEU A 112 -0.46 0.79 -5.65
N PHE A 113 -0.02 -0.12 -6.51
CA PHE A 113 -0.14 -0.01 -7.95
C PHE A 113 -1.58 -0.17 -8.45
N THR A 114 -2.38 -1.01 -7.79
CA THR A 114 -3.80 -1.22 -8.11
C THR A 114 -4.62 0.04 -7.81
N ALA A 115 -4.35 0.69 -6.68
CA ALA A 115 -5.06 1.87 -6.18
C ALA A 115 -4.65 3.20 -6.85
N LYS A 116 -4.63 3.26 -8.19
CA LYS A 116 -3.98 4.33 -8.99
C LYS A 116 -4.40 5.77 -8.67
N ASN A 117 -5.64 5.98 -8.22
CA ASN A 117 -6.20 7.30 -7.91
C ASN A 117 -6.12 7.67 -6.42
N ILE A 118 -5.53 6.81 -5.60
CA ILE A 118 -5.36 7.00 -4.16
C ILE A 118 -3.89 7.36 -3.91
N ASN A 119 -3.65 8.34 -3.03
CA ASN A 119 -2.28 8.63 -2.63
C ASN A 119 -1.65 7.37 -2.00
N PRO A 120 -0.53 6.85 -2.52
CA PRO A 120 0.12 5.64 -2.01
C PRO A 120 0.51 5.75 -0.53
N ASP A 121 0.83 6.95 -0.04
CA ASP A 121 1.14 7.18 1.38
C ASP A 121 -0.07 6.91 2.28
N VAL A 122 -1.28 7.19 1.77
CA VAL A 122 -2.55 6.94 2.48
C VAL A 122 -2.82 5.45 2.55
N VAL A 123 -2.64 4.74 1.42
CA VAL A 123 -2.81 3.28 1.39
C VAL A 123 -1.82 2.60 2.33
N LYS A 124 -0.53 3.01 2.29
CA LYS A 124 0.50 2.49 3.19
C LYS A 124 0.12 2.70 4.65
N GLU A 125 -0.28 3.91 5.03
CA GLU A 125 -0.62 4.22 6.42
C GLU A 125 -1.84 3.40 6.90
N VAL A 126 -2.87 3.25 6.08
CA VAL A 126 -4.03 2.41 6.43
C VAL A 126 -3.61 0.94 6.58
N LEU A 127 -2.76 0.42 5.68
CA LEU A 127 -2.24 -0.94 5.78
C LEU A 127 -1.43 -1.13 7.07
N GLU A 128 -0.52 -0.22 7.40
CA GLU A 128 0.28 -0.28 8.63
C GLU A 128 -0.58 -0.29 9.89
N ILE A 129 -1.60 0.59 9.94
CA ILE A 129 -2.55 0.61 11.05
C ILE A 129 -3.31 -0.72 11.12
N THR A 130 -3.72 -1.27 9.98
CA THR A 130 -4.43 -2.55 9.91
C THR A 130 -3.54 -3.71 10.36
N ILE A 131 -2.26 -3.73 9.97
CA ILE A 131 -1.26 -4.71 10.42
C ILE A 131 -1.07 -4.62 11.93
N GLU A 132 -0.94 -3.40 12.46
CA GLU A 132 -0.80 -3.20 13.90
C GLU A 132 -2.02 -3.71 14.67
N LEU A 133 -3.23 -3.42 14.18
CA LEU A 133 -4.48 -3.95 14.74
C LEU A 133 -4.54 -5.48 14.67
N GLY A 134 -4.08 -6.08 13.57
CA GLY A 134 -4.07 -7.54 13.40
C GLY A 134 -3.11 -8.25 14.38
N LYS A 135 -1.92 -7.69 14.58
CA LYS A 135 -0.90 -8.21 15.51
C LYS A 135 -1.30 -8.02 16.97
N LYS A 136 -1.60 -6.78 17.36
CA LYS A 136 -1.79 -6.41 18.78
C LYS A 136 -3.22 -6.59 19.24
N GLY A 137 -4.18 -6.59 18.32
CA GLY A 137 -5.58 -6.40 18.65
C GLY A 137 -5.83 -5.08 19.38
N ARG A 138 -6.90 -5.04 20.15
CA ARG A 138 -7.20 -3.98 21.12
C ARG A 138 -7.23 -4.59 22.51
N GLU A 139 -6.43 -4.06 23.43
CA GLU A 139 -6.30 -4.61 24.78
C GLU A 139 -5.99 -6.12 24.77
N GLY A 140 -5.23 -6.58 23.76
CA GLY A 140 -4.88 -7.98 23.56
C GLY A 140 -5.96 -8.87 22.92
N LYS A 141 -7.13 -8.32 22.59
CA LYS A 141 -8.22 -9.06 21.94
C LYS A 141 -8.27 -8.80 20.43
N PRO A 142 -8.55 -9.82 19.60
CA PRO A 142 -8.76 -9.63 18.16
C PRO A 142 -9.85 -8.57 17.92
N VAL A 143 -9.66 -7.77 16.86
CA VAL A 143 -10.62 -6.75 16.44
C VAL A 143 -10.83 -6.87 14.94
N GLY A 144 -12.08 -6.89 14.50
CA GLY A 144 -12.44 -6.76 13.10
C GLY A 144 -12.52 -5.29 12.70
N SER A 145 -12.06 -4.94 11.51
CA SER A 145 -12.15 -3.55 11.03
C SER A 145 -12.30 -3.50 9.52
N THR A 146 -12.96 -2.46 9.02
CA THR A 146 -13.13 -2.24 7.58
C THR A 146 -12.77 -0.80 7.27
N PHE A 147 -11.85 -0.61 6.34
CA PHE A 147 -11.42 0.69 5.85
C PHE A 147 -11.74 0.78 4.36
N ILE A 148 -12.49 1.81 3.97
CA ILE A 148 -12.72 2.14 2.57
C ILE A 148 -11.97 3.42 2.26
N VAL A 149 -11.08 3.36 1.28
CA VAL A 149 -10.15 4.44 0.93
C VAL A 149 -10.41 4.88 -0.51
N GLY A 150 -10.53 6.17 -0.77
CA GLY A 150 -10.85 6.67 -2.11
C GLY A 150 -12.37 6.77 -2.34
N ASP A 151 -12.72 7.43 -3.46
CA ASP A 151 -14.10 7.76 -3.88
C ASP A 151 -15.09 8.06 -2.73
N SER A 152 -14.61 8.83 -1.76
CA SER A 152 -15.26 8.92 -0.45
C SER A 152 -16.63 9.60 -0.51
N GLY A 153 -16.88 10.41 -1.54
CA GLY A 153 -18.20 11.01 -1.78
C GLY A 153 -19.23 9.94 -2.13
N GLU A 154 -18.92 9.07 -3.09
CA GLU A 154 -19.84 8.01 -3.50
C GLU A 154 -19.98 6.93 -2.43
N VAL A 155 -18.90 6.59 -1.74
CA VAL A 155 -18.93 5.68 -0.59
C VAL A 155 -19.86 6.22 0.51
N MET A 156 -19.86 7.53 0.77
CA MET A 156 -20.77 8.14 1.73
C MET A 156 -22.23 8.14 1.25
N ASN A 157 -22.48 8.31 -0.05
CA ASN A 157 -23.83 8.21 -0.63
C ASN A 157 -24.41 6.79 -0.53
N ARG A 158 -23.55 5.77 -0.68
CA ARG A 158 -23.90 4.33 -0.63
C ARG A 158 -23.70 3.72 0.76
N SER A 159 -23.84 4.52 1.79
CA SER A 159 -23.75 4.04 3.16
C SER A 159 -24.69 4.83 4.07
N SER A 160 -24.94 4.30 5.25
CA SER A 160 -25.69 4.97 6.29
C SER A 160 -24.92 4.97 7.61
N GLN A 161 -25.19 5.96 8.45
CA GLN A 161 -24.52 6.10 9.73
C GLN A 161 -25.17 5.14 10.75
N ILE A 162 -24.40 4.24 11.36
CA ILE A 162 -24.92 3.30 12.37
C ILE A 162 -25.08 4.00 13.72
N THR A 163 -24.04 4.72 14.14
CA THR A 163 -23.96 5.46 15.42
C THR A 163 -23.22 6.78 15.23
N TYR A 164 -22.96 7.56 16.29
CA TYR A 164 -22.26 8.83 16.15
C TYR A 164 -20.93 8.71 15.37
N ASN A 165 -20.65 9.69 14.51
CA ASN A 165 -19.39 9.76 13.77
C ASN A 165 -18.36 10.60 14.58
N PRO A 166 -17.30 10.00 15.14
CA PRO A 166 -16.29 10.74 15.91
C PRO A 166 -15.43 11.68 15.05
N PHE A 167 -15.42 11.51 13.72
CA PHE A 167 -14.65 12.34 12.80
C PHE A 167 -15.48 13.48 12.18
N GLN A 168 -16.74 13.63 12.59
CA GLN A 168 -17.64 14.66 12.08
C GLN A 168 -17.06 16.06 12.33
N GLY A 169 -16.88 16.85 11.27
CA GLY A 169 -16.32 18.20 11.36
C GLY A 169 -14.82 18.26 11.64
N SER A 170 -14.15 17.11 11.74
CA SER A 170 -12.70 17.04 11.94
C SER A 170 -11.94 17.27 10.62
N MET A 171 -10.68 17.69 10.75
CA MET A 171 -9.72 17.84 9.64
C MET A 171 -8.55 16.85 9.75
N VAL A 172 -8.64 15.87 10.66
CA VAL A 172 -7.57 14.89 10.86
C VAL A 172 -7.32 14.05 9.61
N SER A 173 -6.06 13.79 9.34
CA SER A 173 -5.55 12.89 8.30
C SER A 173 -5.14 11.57 8.91
N ILE A 174 -5.26 10.49 8.15
CA ILE A 174 -4.77 9.16 8.55
C ILE A 174 -3.28 9.17 8.91
N GLN A 175 -2.52 10.13 8.35
CA GLN A 175 -1.09 10.32 8.55
C GLN A 175 -0.75 11.07 9.84
N ASP A 176 -1.74 11.57 10.58
CA ASP A 176 -1.50 12.28 11.84
C ASP A 176 -1.22 11.25 12.96
N ASP A 177 -0.16 11.44 13.75
CA ASP A 177 0.24 10.49 14.80
C ASP A 177 -0.90 10.15 15.79
N VAL A 178 -1.72 11.15 16.14
CA VAL A 178 -2.86 10.99 17.07
C VAL A 178 -3.92 10.04 16.52
N VAL A 179 -4.05 9.95 15.20
CA VAL A 179 -5.12 9.18 14.55
C VAL A 179 -4.92 7.69 14.73
N ARG A 180 -3.69 7.19 14.83
CA ARG A 180 -3.45 5.76 15.12
C ARG A 180 -4.15 5.32 16.40
N SER A 181 -4.08 6.14 17.45
CA SER A 181 -4.78 5.88 18.72
C SER A 181 -6.29 6.02 18.58
N MET A 182 -6.77 6.99 17.81
CA MET A 182 -8.21 7.16 17.55
C MET A 182 -8.81 5.99 16.78
N ILE A 183 -8.15 5.50 15.73
CA ILE A 183 -8.59 4.33 14.97
C ILE A 183 -8.68 3.09 15.87
N LYS A 184 -7.67 2.86 16.73
CA LYS A 184 -7.70 1.78 17.71
C LYS A 184 -8.87 1.90 18.69
N GLU A 185 -9.22 3.11 19.11
CA GLU A 185 -10.34 3.31 20.03
C GLU A 185 -11.70 3.10 19.35
N TYR A 186 -11.83 3.54 18.10
CA TYR A 186 -13.09 3.47 17.35
C TYR A 186 -13.26 2.19 16.52
N SER A 187 -12.25 1.33 16.40
CA SER A 187 -12.34 0.03 15.71
C SER A 187 -13.31 -0.95 16.39
N ARG A 188 -13.70 -0.68 17.64
CA ARG A 188 -14.79 -1.39 18.34
C ARG A 188 -16.17 -1.11 17.77
N LEU A 189 -16.33 0.00 17.06
CA LEU A 189 -17.62 0.38 16.49
C LEU A 189 -17.88 -0.49 15.27
N ASP A 190 -19.14 -0.91 15.14
CA ASP A 190 -19.53 -1.70 13.98
C ASP A 190 -19.64 -0.82 12.74
N GLY A 191 -19.26 -1.37 11.58
CA GLY A 191 -19.21 -0.66 10.31
C GLY A 191 -17.80 -0.27 9.85
N ALA A 192 -17.74 0.55 8.81
CA ALA A 192 -16.52 0.92 8.13
C ALA A 192 -16.03 2.33 8.50
N PHE A 193 -14.71 2.51 8.45
CA PHE A 193 -14.05 3.80 8.30
C PHE A 193 -14.06 4.20 6.83
N VAL A 194 -14.36 5.47 6.55
CA VAL A 194 -14.31 6.04 5.20
C VAL A 194 -13.24 7.12 5.16
N ILE A 195 -12.26 6.92 4.30
CA ILE A 195 -11.04 7.75 4.19
C ILE A 195 -10.95 8.26 2.75
N SER A 196 -10.74 9.57 2.59
CA SER A 196 -10.52 10.15 1.25
C SER A 196 -9.23 9.64 0.64
N GLY A 197 -9.11 9.68 -0.69
CA GLY A 197 -7.85 9.35 -1.38
C GLY A 197 -6.67 10.27 -1.02
N LYS A 198 -6.92 11.37 -0.28
CA LYS A 198 -5.91 12.32 0.23
C LYS A 198 -5.61 12.14 1.72
N GLY A 199 -6.22 11.16 2.40
CA GLY A 199 -5.91 10.81 3.78
C GLY A 199 -6.87 11.37 4.84
N LYS A 200 -7.70 12.37 4.52
CA LYS A 200 -8.73 12.85 5.45
C LYS A 200 -9.68 11.71 5.83
N ILE A 201 -9.94 11.53 7.12
CA ILE A 201 -10.97 10.60 7.61
C ILE A 201 -12.32 11.32 7.62
N LEU A 202 -13.30 10.78 6.91
CA LEU A 202 -14.64 11.37 6.80
C LEU A 202 -15.57 10.82 7.89
N ALA A 203 -15.53 9.50 8.07
CA ALA A 203 -16.45 8.84 8.98
C ALA A 203 -15.90 7.54 9.56
N ALA A 204 -16.42 7.17 10.71
CA ALA A 204 -16.40 5.81 11.22
C ALA A 204 -17.84 5.29 11.40
N ALA A 205 -17.98 4.00 11.66
CA ALA A 205 -19.27 3.33 11.90
C ALA A 205 -20.29 3.50 10.76
N ARG A 206 -19.80 3.39 9.50
CA ARG A 206 -20.65 3.41 8.31
C ARG A 206 -21.14 2.00 7.99
N PHE A 207 -22.45 1.82 7.89
CA PHE A 207 -23.05 0.64 7.29
C PHE A 207 -22.95 0.80 5.77
N LEU A 208 -22.15 -0.04 5.13
CA LEU A 208 -22.00 -0.02 3.68
C LEU A 208 -23.17 -0.77 3.05
N GLU A 209 -23.73 -0.22 1.98
CA GLU A 209 -24.65 -0.97 1.13
C GLU A 209 -24.01 -2.28 0.65
N CYS A 210 -24.82 -3.32 0.52
CA CYS A 210 -24.36 -4.65 0.13
C CYS A 210 -25.21 -5.18 -1.03
N GLY A 211 -24.55 -5.83 -1.97
CA GLY A 211 -25.16 -6.61 -3.04
C GLY A 211 -24.35 -7.88 -3.28
N LYS A 212 -24.87 -8.76 -4.15
CA LYS A 212 -24.23 -10.05 -4.45
C LYS A 212 -23.99 -10.27 -5.95
N GLU A 213 -24.56 -9.41 -6.79
CA GLU A 213 -24.52 -9.62 -8.24
C GLU A 213 -23.10 -9.43 -8.76
N GLY A 214 -22.55 -10.49 -9.37
CA GLY A 214 -21.21 -10.52 -9.93
C GLY A 214 -20.08 -10.28 -8.92
N ILE A 215 -20.30 -10.56 -7.63
CA ILE A 215 -19.23 -10.71 -6.65
C ILE A 215 -18.90 -12.19 -6.53
N LYS A 216 -17.62 -12.54 -6.67
CA LYS A 216 -17.13 -13.92 -6.50
C LYS A 216 -16.13 -13.95 -5.36
N LEU A 217 -16.60 -14.30 -4.16
CA LEU A 217 -15.77 -14.41 -2.98
C LEU A 217 -15.56 -15.87 -2.55
N PRO A 218 -14.38 -16.20 -1.97
CA PRO A 218 -14.17 -17.47 -1.30
C PRO A 218 -15.24 -17.75 -0.24
N LYS A 219 -15.53 -19.04 0.00
CA LYS A 219 -16.40 -19.45 1.10
C LYS A 219 -15.75 -19.09 2.44
N GLY A 220 -16.58 -18.78 3.44
CA GLY A 220 -16.11 -18.45 4.79
C GLY A 220 -15.94 -16.94 5.06
N LEU A 221 -16.07 -16.10 4.03
CA LEU A 221 -16.03 -14.65 4.21
C LEU A 221 -17.37 -14.08 4.71
N GLY A 222 -17.33 -13.39 5.84
CA GLY A 222 -18.50 -12.77 6.48
C GLY A 222 -18.97 -11.44 5.87
N ALA A 223 -19.94 -10.80 6.52
CA ALA A 223 -20.63 -9.60 6.01
C ALA A 223 -19.69 -8.43 5.66
N ARG A 224 -18.64 -8.17 6.47
CA ARG A 224 -17.67 -7.09 6.21
C ARG A 224 -16.95 -7.26 4.88
N HIS A 225 -16.59 -8.49 4.51
CA HIS A 225 -15.93 -8.78 3.25
C HIS A 225 -16.87 -8.60 2.05
N ILE A 226 -18.12 -9.05 2.17
CA ILE A 226 -19.13 -8.88 1.11
C ILE A 226 -19.42 -7.39 0.90
N ALA A 227 -19.54 -6.64 1.99
CA ALA A 227 -19.74 -5.20 1.96
C ALA A 227 -18.56 -4.46 1.31
N ALA A 228 -17.33 -4.82 1.68
CA ALA A 228 -16.12 -4.25 1.09
C ALA A 228 -16.01 -4.58 -0.41
N ALA A 229 -16.28 -5.81 -0.82
CA ALA A 229 -16.29 -6.17 -2.23
C ALA A 229 -17.40 -5.41 -3.00
N TRP A 230 -18.59 -5.26 -2.42
CA TRP A 230 -19.67 -4.55 -3.10
C TRP A 230 -19.41 -3.05 -3.25
N ILE A 231 -18.90 -2.41 -2.21
CA ILE A 231 -18.62 -0.99 -2.28
C ILE A 231 -17.52 -0.71 -3.30
N THR A 232 -16.44 -1.49 -3.32
CA THR A 232 -15.32 -1.30 -4.28
C THR A 232 -15.69 -1.68 -5.71
N LYS A 233 -16.75 -2.47 -5.91
CA LYS A 233 -17.32 -2.74 -7.24
C LYS A 233 -18.12 -1.57 -7.79
N THR A 234 -18.74 -0.79 -6.91
CA THR A 234 -19.69 0.27 -7.29
C THR A 234 -19.12 1.67 -7.13
N THR A 235 -17.88 1.79 -6.66
CA THR A 235 -17.13 3.03 -6.47
C THR A 235 -15.65 2.82 -6.81
N ASP A 236 -14.91 3.89 -7.13
CA ASP A 236 -13.46 3.83 -7.38
C ASP A 236 -12.67 3.88 -6.05
N SER A 237 -12.92 2.88 -5.19
CA SER A 237 -12.34 2.80 -3.85
C SER A 237 -11.60 1.49 -3.61
N LEU A 238 -10.67 1.53 -2.66
CA LEU A 238 -9.96 0.38 -2.12
C LEU A 238 -10.58 -0.02 -0.79
N GLY A 239 -10.90 -1.31 -0.62
CA GLY A 239 -11.40 -1.88 0.61
C GLY A 239 -10.33 -2.68 1.33
N ILE A 240 -10.07 -2.39 2.60
CA ILE A 240 -9.13 -3.15 3.45
C ILE A 240 -9.92 -3.69 4.64
N VAL A 241 -9.98 -5.01 4.78
CA VAL A 241 -10.75 -5.69 5.84
C VAL A 241 -9.79 -6.47 6.72
N LEU A 242 -9.75 -6.14 8.00
CA LEU A 242 -9.17 -6.98 9.04
C LEU A 242 -10.26 -7.89 9.59
N SER A 243 -10.04 -9.19 9.49
CA SER A 243 -10.97 -10.19 9.97
C SER A 243 -10.78 -10.47 11.46
N GLU A 244 -11.89 -10.46 12.20
CA GLU A 244 -11.89 -10.71 13.64
C GLU A 244 -11.61 -12.19 13.97
N SER A 245 -12.05 -13.10 13.09
CA SER A 245 -12.03 -14.54 13.34
C SER A 245 -10.71 -15.22 13.04
N ASP A 246 -10.06 -14.84 11.94
CA ASP A 246 -8.79 -15.44 11.47
C ASP A 246 -7.63 -14.44 11.46
N LYS A 247 -7.85 -13.18 11.86
CA LYS A 247 -6.85 -12.10 11.92
C LYS A 247 -6.22 -11.73 10.57
N MET A 248 -6.69 -12.30 9.47
CA MET A 248 -6.16 -12.02 8.14
C MET A 248 -6.63 -10.65 7.65
N ILE A 249 -5.76 -9.97 6.89
CA ILE A 249 -6.09 -8.75 6.17
C ILE A 249 -6.43 -9.13 4.74
N ARG A 250 -7.57 -8.66 4.24
CA ARG A 250 -8.03 -8.89 2.87
C ARG A 250 -8.28 -7.57 2.17
N ILE A 251 -7.79 -7.47 0.95
CA ILE A 251 -7.80 -6.23 0.18
C ILE A 251 -8.67 -6.43 -1.05
N PHE A 252 -9.57 -5.47 -1.27
CA PHE A 252 -10.59 -5.51 -2.30
C PHE A 252 -10.46 -4.32 -3.23
N TRP A 253 -10.58 -4.58 -4.52
CA TRP A 253 -10.59 -3.57 -5.59
C TRP A 253 -11.50 -4.06 -6.72
N ASP A 254 -12.35 -3.20 -7.26
CA ASP A 254 -13.30 -3.54 -8.34
C ASP A 254 -14.15 -4.79 -8.05
N GLY A 255 -14.52 -4.99 -6.78
CA GLY A 255 -15.28 -6.16 -6.33
C GLY A 255 -14.54 -7.48 -6.24
N GLU A 256 -13.24 -7.49 -6.51
CA GLU A 256 -12.39 -8.68 -6.40
C GLU A 256 -11.47 -8.58 -5.18
N MET A 257 -11.13 -9.73 -4.61
CA MET A 257 -10.10 -9.81 -3.58
C MET A 257 -8.74 -9.87 -4.28
N VAL A 258 -7.97 -8.78 -4.20
CA VAL A 258 -6.70 -8.65 -4.92
C VAL A 258 -5.52 -9.19 -4.14
N GLU A 259 -5.60 -9.21 -2.80
CA GLU A 259 -4.54 -9.69 -1.93
C GLU A 259 -5.07 -10.16 -0.56
N GLU A 260 -4.35 -11.09 0.05
CA GLU A 260 -4.58 -11.57 1.42
C GLU A 260 -3.24 -11.58 2.16
N LEU A 261 -3.19 -10.96 3.34
CA LEU A 261 -1.98 -10.78 4.13
C LEU A 261 -2.16 -11.32 5.55
N ASP A 262 -1.14 -12.02 6.05
CA ASP A 262 -1.03 -12.42 7.45
C ASP A 262 -0.26 -11.34 8.23
N PRO A 263 -0.90 -10.61 9.17
CA PRO A 263 -0.21 -9.63 10.00
C PRO A 263 1.01 -10.19 10.74
N GLU A 264 0.98 -11.43 11.22
CA GLU A 264 2.10 -12.02 11.99
C GLU A 264 3.33 -12.29 11.10
N ALA A 265 3.11 -12.49 9.80
CA ALA A 265 4.18 -12.70 8.82
C ALA A 265 4.77 -11.40 8.27
N LEU A 266 4.12 -10.23 8.49
CA LEU A 266 4.51 -8.91 7.98
C LEU A 266 5.49 -8.20 8.92
#